data_AF-A0A6N7YCU2-F1
#
_entry.id   AF-A0A6N7YCU2-F1
#
_cell.length_a   1.000
_cell.length_b   1.000
_cell.length_c   1.000
_cell.angle_alpha   90.00
_cell.angle_beta   90.00
_cell.angle_gamma   90.00
#
_symmetry.space_group_name_H-M   'P 1'
#
loop_
_entity.id
_entity.type
_entity.pdbx_description
1 polymer ?
#
loop_
_entity_poly.entity_id
_entity_poly.type
_entity_poly.pdbx_seq_one_letter_code
_entity_poly.pdbx_strand_id
1 'polypeptide(L)'
;MSVFNKNGWVSLAEICDERQLVTDVETGKKVLRAAYFSSMNAMIEGAYQFARFFEELHQNGKVYCSISPEAFYFNLKSGAFHFEGEELLGEAYVQAPDVEKTDFTEFLAPELVEFLAEGPEEQEGSEDVETFRECYSFETDRYFMAVYLFEYFFHTGSPFEGKKMVNRCFLSPEEKELFRAKEGRFCMEPGEEENIPVKGIQDKLIQYWNEYPEILQKMFQKAFLDGGRLRELRPTEVDWKQLLVRMAMDYKSCHCGFHGFSYRLLQKENGTLVCPKCGKIYYPLTNGLDRILLAEGEKLYECQTGRNPMDKDTVTGLIVENRQKKGLYGIKNVSQGVWRGFYPDGKLKDIPNGQGIPIWNGMSVRFELGEEWNLRLVQQTEERKEDEDEQTV
;
A
#
# COMPACT_ATOMS: atom_id res chain seq x y z
N MET A 1 -29.74 -19.26 -0.94
CA MET A 1 -28.72 -18.36 -0.37
C MET A 1 -27.59 -19.21 0.15
N SER A 2 -26.41 -19.09 -0.45
CA SER A 2 -25.21 -19.74 0.07
C SER A 2 -24.75 -18.92 1.28
N VAL A 3 -24.88 -19.46 2.49
CA VAL A 3 -24.34 -18.82 3.69
C VAL A 3 -22.82 -18.76 3.51
N PHE A 4 -22.27 -17.54 3.40
CA PHE A 4 -20.83 -17.35 3.31
C PHE A 4 -20.15 -18.02 4.52
N ASN A 5 -19.25 -18.95 4.25
CA ASN A 5 -18.53 -19.66 5.30
C ASN A 5 -17.34 -18.81 5.76
N LYS A 6 -17.51 -18.14 6.91
CA LYS A 6 -16.51 -17.27 7.53
C LYS A 6 -15.25 -18.01 8.03
N ASN A 7 -15.20 -19.35 7.94
CA ASN A 7 -14.02 -20.10 8.36
C ASN A 7 -12.78 -19.74 7.52
N GLY A 8 -11.76 -19.17 8.17
CA GLY A 8 -10.50 -18.77 7.53
C GLY A 8 -10.54 -17.39 6.87
N TRP A 9 -11.59 -16.61 7.13
CA TRP A 9 -11.76 -15.22 6.74
C TRP A 9 -11.79 -14.35 7.98
N VAL A 10 -11.16 -13.18 7.94
CA VAL A 10 -11.11 -12.26 9.08
C VAL A 10 -11.67 -10.89 8.73
N SER A 11 -12.35 -10.25 9.68
CA SER A 11 -12.78 -8.85 9.58
C SER A 11 -11.66 -7.87 9.96
N LEU A 12 -11.90 -6.56 9.75
CA LEU A 12 -10.98 -5.52 10.23
C LEU A 12 -10.77 -5.58 11.75
N ALA A 13 -11.84 -5.74 12.52
CA ALA A 13 -11.77 -5.83 13.97
C ALA A 13 -10.86 -6.99 14.42
N GLU A 14 -10.97 -8.16 13.78
CA GLU A 14 -10.12 -9.31 14.09
C GLU A 14 -8.65 -9.09 13.68
N ILE A 15 -8.39 -8.32 12.62
CA ILE A 15 -7.04 -7.91 12.22
C ILE A 15 -6.44 -6.96 13.26
N CYS A 16 -7.19 -5.96 13.71
CA CYS A 16 -6.76 -4.98 14.72
C CYS A 16 -6.53 -5.63 16.08
N ASP A 17 -7.41 -6.54 16.50
CA ASP A 17 -7.26 -7.34 17.73
C ASP A 17 -6.18 -8.43 17.61
N GLU A 18 -5.72 -8.69 16.39
CA GLU A 18 -4.79 -9.76 16.01
C GLU A 18 -5.26 -11.16 16.45
N ARG A 19 -6.57 -11.30 16.65
CA ARG A 19 -7.20 -12.49 17.21
C ARG A 19 -8.55 -12.69 16.57
N GLN A 20 -8.84 -13.95 16.27
CA GLN A 20 -10.13 -14.40 15.76
C GLN A 20 -10.64 -15.57 16.59
N LEU A 21 -11.96 -15.60 16.81
CA LEU A 21 -12.62 -16.72 17.47
C LEU A 21 -13.05 -17.78 16.44
N VAL A 22 -12.32 -18.89 16.38
CA VAL A 22 -12.57 -19.97 15.42
C VAL A 22 -13.28 -21.14 16.10
N THR A 23 -14.25 -21.76 15.44
CA THR A 23 -14.83 -23.03 15.90
C THR A 23 -13.92 -24.18 15.46
N ASP A 24 -13.35 -24.88 16.42
CA ASP A 24 -12.51 -26.04 16.18
C ASP A 24 -13.32 -27.18 15.56
N VAL A 25 -12.89 -27.68 14.41
CA VAL A 25 -13.65 -28.64 13.59
C VAL A 25 -13.76 -30.00 14.27
N GLU A 26 -12.77 -30.39 15.06
CA GLU A 26 -12.73 -31.70 15.72
C GLU A 26 -13.54 -31.70 17.02
N THR A 27 -13.46 -30.61 17.78
CA THR A 27 -14.06 -30.52 19.13
C THR A 27 -15.35 -29.73 19.19
N GLY A 28 -15.69 -28.97 18.14
CA GLY A 28 -16.83 -28.04 18.10
C GLY A 28 -16.70 -26.85 19.06
N LYS A 29 -15.56 -26.68 19.75
CA LYS A 29 -15.35 -25.62 20.72
C LYS A 29 -14.85 -24.35 20.04
N LYS A 30 -15.27 -23.18 20.55
CA LYS A 30 -14.71 -21.89 20.14
C LYS A 30 -13.33 -21.71 20.77
N VAL A 31 -12.33 -21.45 19.94
CA VAL A 31 -10.93 -21.27 20.33
C VAL A 31 -10.41 -19.98 19.72
N LEU A 32 -9.72 -19.18 20.53
CA LEU A 32 -9.07 -17.96 20.07
C LEU A 32 -7.79 -18.32 19.29
N ARG A 33 -7.67 -17.84 18.06
CA ARG A 33 -6.50 -18.04 17.19
C ARG A 33 -5.93 -16.69 16.77
N ALA A 34 -4.65 -16.68 16.45
CA ALA A 34 -3.96 -15.51 15.97
C ALA A 34 -4.44 -15.11 14.55
N ALA A 35 -4.67 -13.83 14.33
CA ALA A 35 -5.15 -13.27 13.06
C ALA A 35 -4.07 -12.36 12.43
N TYR A 36 -2.97 -12.98 11.98
CA TYR A 36 -1.89 -12.28 11.26
C TYR A 36 -1.82 -12.74 9.81
N PHE A 37 -1.54 -11.81 8.90
CA PHE A 37 -1.19 -12.14 7.52
C PHE A 37 0.05 -13.04 7.48
N SER A 38 0.02 -14.03 6.59
CA SER A 38 1.13 -14.95 6.36
C SER A 38 2.39 -14.25 5.84
N SER A 39 2.22 -13.10 5.19
CA SER A 39 3.27 -12.26 4.62
C SER A 39 2.77 -10.85 4.34
N MET A 40 3.70 -9.90 4.19
CA MET A 40 3.40 -8.54 3.71
C MET A 40 2.72 -8.56 2.34
N ASN A 41 3.09 -9.50 1.45
CA ASN A 41 2.46 -9.59 0.13
C ASN A 41 0.99 -9.99 0.21
N ALA A 42 0.61 -10.88 1.14
CA ALA A 42 -0.79 -11.22 1.37
C ALA A 42 -1.60 -10.03 1.92
N MET A 43 -0.99 -9.23 2.80
CA MET A 43 -1.61 -7.98 3.30
C MET A 43 -1.78 -6.95 2.18
N ILE A 44 -0.72 -6.69 1.40
CA ILE A 44 -0.79 -5.74 0.27
C ILE A 44 -1.83 -6.21 -0.77
N GLU A 45 -1.92 -7.51 -1.03
CA GLU A 45 -2.94 -8.07 -1.92
C GLU A 45 -4.35 -7.83 -1.39
N GLY A 46 -4.60 -8.06 -0.09
CA GLY A 46 -5.90 -7.77 0.52
C GLY A 46 -6.28 -6.30 0.37
N ALA A 47 -5.39 -5.38 0.74
CA ALA A 47 -5.60 -3.94 0.54
C ALA A 47 -5.85 -3.58 -0.93
N TYR A 48 -5.17 -4.23 -1.88
CA TYR A 48 -5.36 -3.98 -3.31
C TYR A 48 -6.76 -4.39 -3.78
N GLN A 49 -7.22 -5.57 -3.34
CA GLN A 49 -8.55 -6.06 -3.66
C GLN A 49 -9.65 -5.18 -3.04
N PHE A 50 -9.44 -4.71 -1.81
CA PHE A 50 -10.33 -3.74 -1.15
C PHE A 50 -10.43 -2.42 -1.93
N ALA A 51 -9.30 -1.86 -2.38
CA ALA A 51 -9.32 -0.66 -3.22
C ALA A 51 -9.96 -0.92 -4.59
N ARG A 52 -9.76 -2.11 -5.17
CA ARG A 52 -10.42 -2.52 -6.43
C ARG A 52 -11.94 -2.59 -6.29
N PHE A 53 -12.45 -3.06 -5.14
CA PHE A 53 -13.88 -3.08 -4.88
C PHE A 53 -14.51 -1.68 -4.98
N PHE A 54 -13.93 -0.67 -4.33
CA PHE A 54 -14.43 0.71 -4.43
C PHE A 54 -14.26 1.29 -5.83
N GLU A 55 -13.17 0.97 -6.53
CA GLU A 55 -12.99 1.38 -7.93
C GLU A 55 -14.11 0.82 -8.81
N GLU A 56 -14.43 -0.47 -8.68
CA GLU A 56 -15.53 -1.13 -9.41
C GLU A 56 -16.89 -0.53 -9.02
N LEU A 57 -17.10 -0.23 -7.73
CA LEU A 57 -18.32 0.41 -7.22
C LEU A 57 -18.53 1.80 -7.85
N HIS A 58 -17.50 2.65 -7.82
CA HIS A 58 -17.55 4.02 -8.34
C HIS A 58 -17.61 4.07 -9.86
N GLN A 59 -16.95 3.14 -10.56
CA GLN A 59 -17.08 3.01 -12.03
C GLN A 59 -18.51 2.69 -12.47
N ASN A 60 -19.29 2.04 -11.60
CA ASN A 60 -20.72 1.77 -11.81
C ASN A 60 -21.62 2.94 -11.35
N GLY A 61 -21.05 4.08 -10.96
CA GLY A 61 -21.78 5.26 -10.50
C GLY A 61 -22.45 5.08 -9.13
N LYS A 62 -21.96 4.15 -8.31
CA LYS A 62 -22.50 3.83 -6.98
C LYS A 62 -21.54 4.28 -5.89
N VAL A 63 -22.08 4.44 -4.69
CA VAL A 63 -21.36 4.79 -3.44
C VAL A 63 -21.75 3.78 -2.36
N TYR A 64 -20.86 3.53 -1.39
CA TYR A 64 -21.06 2.48 -0.37
C TYR A 64 -22.19 2.83 0.61
N CYS A 65 -22.42 4.11 0.89
CA CYS A 65 -23.53 4.61 1.72
C CYS A 65 -23.63 3.98 3.12
N SER A 66 -22.50 3.57 3.70
CA SER A 66 -22.46 2.89 4.99
C SER A 66 -21.17 3.27 5.73
N ILE A 67 -21.27 3.34 7.06
CA ILE A 67 -20.12 3.53 7.96
C ILE A 67 -19.60 2.21 8.53
N SER A 68 -20.24 1.08 8.20
CA SER A 68 -19.87 -0.22 8.78
C SER A 68 -18.61 -0.80 8.14
N PRO A 69 -17.55 -1.10 8.91
CA PRO A 69 -16.38 -1.83 8.42
C PRO A 69 -16.55 -3.36 8.43
N GLU A 70 -17.68 -3.87 8.93
CA GLU A 70 -17.87 -5.30 9.22
C GLU A 70 -18.22 -6.16 8.00
N ALA A 71 -18.59 -5.53 6.88
CA ALA A 71 -18.95 -6.23 5.65
C ALA A 71 -17.73 -6.77 4.87
N PHE A 72 -16.52 -6.44 5.29
CA PHE A 72 -15.29 -6.71 4.55
C PHE A 72 -14.46 -7.81 5.24
N TYR A 73 -14.10 -8.83 4.46
CA TYR A 73 -13.41 -10.02 4.94
C TYR A 73 -12.16 -10.34 4.12
N PHE A 74 -11.09 -10.80 4.79
CA PHE A 74 -9.82 -11.13 4.16
C PHE A 74 -9.35 -12.54 4.49
N ASN A 75 -8.73 -13.20 3.51
CA ASN A 75 -7.97 -14.41 3.74
C ASN A 75 -6.52 -14.06 4.10
N LEU A 76 -6.12 -14.35 5.33
CA LEU A 76 -4.79 -14.02 5.85
C LEU A 76 -3.63 -14.72 5.12
N LYS A 77 -3.89 -15.80 4.37
CA LYS A 77 -2.84 -16.53 3.65
C LYS A 77 -2.57 -15.96 2.27
N SER A 78 -3.63 -15.64 1.53
CA SER A 78 -3.54 -15.22 0.12
C SER A 78 -3.75 -13.73 -0.11
N GLY A 79 -4.39 -13.03 0.83
CA GLY A 79 -4.92 -11.68 0.58
C GLY A 79 -6.21 -11.68 -0.24
N ALA A 80 -6.86 -12.84 -0.42
CA ALA A 80 -8.19 -12.84 -1.05
C ALA A 80 -9.17 -12.00 -0.23
N PHE A 81 -10.08 -11.33 -0.91
CA PHE A 81 -11.05 -10.40 -0.36
C PHE A 81 -12.47 -10.87 -0.64
N HIS A 82 -13.37 -10.62 0.31
CA HIS A 82 -14.79 -10.87 0.18
C HIS A 82 -15.58 -9.72 0.80
N PHE A 83 -16.63 -9.29 0.09
CA PHE A 83 -17.61 -8.34 0.58
C PHE A 83 -18.94 -9.06 0.81
N GLU A 84 -19.43 -9.04 2.05
CA GLU A 84 -20.73 -9.59 2.43
C GLU A 84 -21.83 -8.57 2.09
N GLY A 85 -22.71 -8.90 1.14
CA GLY A 85 -23.74 -7.98 0.62
C GLY A 85 -23.62 -7.65 -0.88
N GLU A 86 -22.85 -8.43 -1.65
CA GLU A 86 -22.69 -8.26 -3.10
C GLU A 86 -24.04 -8.32 -3.85
N GLU A 87 -25.00 -9.10 -3.35
CA GLU A 87 -26.38 -9.14 -3.85
C GLU A 87 -27.14 -7.82 -3.68
N LEU A 88 -26.78 -7.01 -2.68
CA LEU A 88 -27.39 -5.71 -2.42
C LEU A 88 -26.82 -4.61 -3.33
N LEU A 89 -25.70 -4.86 -3.98
CA LEU A 89 -25.15 -3.91 -4.96
C LEU A 89 -25.97 -3.90 -6.25
N GLY A 90 -26.68 -4.98 -6.59
CA GLY A 90 -27.51 -5.09 -7.81
C GLY A 90 -28.85 -4.35 -7.74
N GLU A 91 -29.49 -4.37 -6.57
CA GLU A 91 -30.76 -3.68 -6.28
C GLU A 91 -30.58 -2.73 -5.10
N ALA A 92 -29.50 -1.96 -5.13
CA ALA A 92 -29.17 -0.93 -4.17
C ALA A 92 -29.10 -1.37 -2.69
N TYR A 93 -28.11 -0.82 -2.02
CA TYR A 93 -28.32 -0.41 -0.64
C TYR A 93 -29.49 0.62 -0.64
N VAL A 94 -30.74 0.13 -0.67
CA VAL A 94 -32.02 0.87 -0.59
C VAL A 94 -32.52 0.89 0.85
N GLN A 95 -31.64 0.85 1.83
CA GLN A 95 -31.95 1.59 3.05
C GLN A 95 -31.11 2.84 2.99
N ALA A 96 -31.76 3.95 2.63
CA ALA A 96 -31.18 5.25 2.87
C ALA A 96 -30.74 5.26 4.35
N PRO A 97 -29.50 5.67 4.64
CA PRO A 97 -29.04 5.72 6.01
C PRO A 97 -29.99 6.62 6.79
N ASP A 98 -30.49 6.10 7.90
CA ASP A 98 -31.45 6.78 8.76
C ASP A 98 -30.67 7.73 9.66
N VAL A 99 -30.90 9.04 9.49
CA VAL A 99 -30.22 10.11 10.26
C VAL A 99 -30.32 9.85 11.76
N GLU A 100 -31.48 9.39 12.24
CA GLU A 100 -31.71 9.15 13.67
C GLU A 100 -31.00 7.89 14.20
N LYS A 101 -30.55 7.00 13.31
CA LYS A 101 -29.86 5.75 13.65
C LYS A 101 -28.40 5.73 13.22
N THR A 102 -27.88 6.82 12.68
CA THR A 102 -26.50 6.89 12.23
C THR A 102 -25.61 7.29 13.40
N ASP A 103 -24.77 6.38 13.85
CA ASP A 103 -23.81 6.63 14.91
C ASP A 103 -22.63 7.49 14.41
N PHE A 104 -22.15 8.40 15.26
CA PHE A 104 -20.88 9.09 15.02
C PHE A 104 -19.73 8.10 15.25
N THR A 105 -18.94 7.83 14.22
CA THR A 105 -17.77 6.94 14.25
C THR A 105 -16.62 7.56 13.45
N GLU A 106 -15.38 7.09 13.61
CA GLU A 106 -14.26 7.57 12.79
C GLU A 106 -14.44 7.35 11.28
N PHE A 107 -15.29 6.41 10.88
CA PHE A 107 -15.56 6.08 9.48
C PHE A 107 -16.49 7.10 8.80
N LEU A 108 -17.16 7.94 9.58
CA LEU A 108 -18.03 9.00 9.06
C LEU A 108 -17.20 10.18 8.59
N ALA A 109 -17.34 10.56 7.31
CA ALA A 109 -16.60 11.68 6.72
C ALA A 109 -16.98 13.02 7.38
N PRO A 110 -16.06 14.00 7.47
CA PRO A 110 -16.32 15.28 8.15
C PRO A 110 -17.57 16.01 7.65
N GLU A 111 -17.82 16.01 6.35
CA GLU A 111 -19.00 16.63 5.74
C GLU A 111 -20.32 15.94 6.16
N LEU A 112 -20.29 14.63 6.44
CA LEU A 112 -21.45 13.91 6.98
C LEU A 112 -21.62 14.19 8.47
N VAL A 113 -20.52 14.34 9.22
CA VAL A 113 -20.53 14.75 10.63
C VAL A 113 -21.14 16.14 10.78
N GLU A 114 -20.75 17.09 9.92
CA GLU A 114 -21.30 18.45 9.87
C GLU A 114 -22.81 18.42 9.60
N PHE A 115 -23.24 17.70 8.57
CA PHE A 115 -24.66 17.54 8.24
C PHE A 115 -25.49 16.98 9.41
N LEU A 116 -25.00 15.94 10.09
CA LEU A 116 -25.67 15.35 11.26
C LEU A 116 -25.69 16.30 12.48
N ALA A 117 -24.75 17.24 12.56
CA ALA A 117 -24.64 18.16 13.68
C ALA A 117 -25.57 19.38 13.57
N GLU A 118 -25.88 19.84 12.36
CA GLU A 118 -26.78 20.99 12.09
C GLU A 118 -28.25 20.70 12.47
N GLY A 119 -28.65 19.42 12.47
CA GLY A 119 -29.99 19.00 12.90
C GLY A 119 -31.13 19.43 11.95
N PRO A 120 -32.36 18.91 12.14
CA PRO A 120 -33.45 19.09 11.16
C PRO A 120 -33.95 20.54 11.05
N GLU A 121 -33.94 21.29 12.15
CA GLU A 121 -34.51 22.65 12.23
C GLU A 121 -33.71 23.69 11.45
N GLU A 122 -32.38 23.52 11.35
CA GLU A 122 -31.51 24.42 10.58
C GLU A 122 -31.54 24.09 9.08
N GLN A 123 -31.93 22.86 8.71
CA GLN A 123 -32.06 22.40 7.33
C GLN A 123 -33.37 22.85 6.65
N GLU A 124 -34.49 22.99 7.38
CA GLU A 124 -35.79 23.42 6.81
C GLU A 124 -35.80 24.87 6.26
N GLY A 125 -34.75 25.67 6.52
CA GLY A 125 -34.64 27.06 6.09
C GLY A 125 -33.95 27.30 4.73
N SER A 126 -33.39 26.28 4.08
CA SER A 126 -32.73 26.40 2.77
C SER A 126 -33.65 25.97 1.62
N GLU A 127 -33.62 26.68 0.48
CA GLU A 127 -34.40 26.32 -0.71
C GLU A 127 -33.87 25.03 -1.40
N ASP A 128 -32.67 24.57 -1.04
CA ASP A 128 -32.00 23.36 -1.52
C ASP A 128 -31.62 22.45 -0.33
N VAL A 129 -32.60 21.71 0.23
CA VAL A 129 -32.33 20.72 1.29
C VAL A 129 -31.82 19.43 0.65
N GLU A 130 -30.50 19.24 0.65
CA GLU A 130 -29.88 17.96 0.28
C GLU A 130 -30.26 16.91 1.33
N THR A 131 -30.80 15.76 0.90
CA THR A 131 -31.12 14.66 1.81
C THR A 131 -29.82 14.04 2.34
N PHE A 132 -29.82 13.49 3.55
CA PHE A 132 -28.61 12.86 4.13
C PHE A 132 -27.98 11.80 3.21
N ARG A 133 -28.81 11.09 2.43
CA ARG A 133 -28.35 10.14 1.41
C ARG A 133 -27.56 10.82 0.29
N GLU A 134 -27.98 12.01 -0.15
CA GLU A 134 -27.32 12.76 -1.23
C GLU A 134 -25.96 13.33 -0.79
N CYS A 135 -25.75 13.52 0.51
CA CYS A 135 -24.44 13.87 1.06
C CYS A 135 -23.39 12.76 0.90
N TYR A 136 -23.79 11.50 0.69
CA TYR A 136 -22.85 10.43 0.37
C TYR A 136 -22.34 10.57 -1.07
N SER A 137 -21.02 10.72 -1.19
CA SER A 137 -20.32 10.89 -2.46
C SER A 137 -19.12 9.96 -2.58
N PHE A 138 -18.47 9.94 -3.75
CA PHE A 138 -17.21 9.20 -3.93
C PHE A 138 -16.14 9.67 -2.93
N GLU A 139 -16.15 10.95 -2.57
CA GLU A 139 -15.23 11.51 -1.60
C GLU A 139 -15.50 10.98 -0.19
N THR A 140 -16.76 10.76 0.19
CA THR A 140 -17.10 10.14 1.50
C THR A 140 -16.59 8.69 1.57
N ASP A 141 -16.72 7.93 0.48
CA ASP A 141 -16.16 6.58 0.37
C ASP A 141 -14.62 6.59 0.43
N ARG A 142 -13.96 7.56 -0.21
CA ARG A 142 -12.49 7.70 -0.15
C ARG A 142 -11.99 8.01 1.25
N TYR A 143 -12.75 8.79 2.03
CA TYR A 143 -12.46 9.00 3.44
C TYR A 143 -12.58 7.69 4.23
N PHE A 144 -13.70 6.97 4.07
CA PHE A 144 -13.91 5.65 4.68
C PHE A 144 -12.75 4.70 4.35
N MET A 145 -12.36 4.62 3.07
CA MET A 145 -11.23 3.79 2.63
C MET A 145 -9.93 4.17 3.30
N ALA A 146 -9.64 5.47 3.47
CA ALA A 146 -8.41 5.92 4.11
C ALA A 146 -8.36 5.52 5.59
N VAL A 147 -9.48 5.66 6.32
CA VAL A 147 -9.58 5.21 7.73
C VAL A 147 -9.43 3.70 7.80
N TYR A 148 -10.15 2.95 6.95
CA TYR A 148 -10.09 1.50 6.89
C TYR A 148 -8.68 0.98 6.59
N LEU A 149 -8.01 1.53 5.58
CA LEU A 149 -6.66 1.13 5.20
C LEU A 149 -5.65 1.47 6.30
N PHE A 150 -5.85 2.58 7.03
CA PHE A 150 -4.98 2.91 8.15
C PHE A 150 -5.05 1.82 9.22
N GLU A 151 -6.25 1.50 9.70
CA GLU A 151 -6.44 0.44 10.69
C GLU A 151 -5.94 -0.92 10.18
N TYR A 152 -6.18 -1.23 8.91
CA TYR A 152 -5.75 -2.45 8.26
C TYR A 152 -4.22 -2.62 8.22
N PHE A 153 -3.45 -1.54 7.98
CA PHE A 153 -1.98 -1.63 7.92
C PHE A 153 -1.33 -1.54 9.30
N PHE A 154 -1.85 -0.71 10.19
CA PHE A 154 -1.21 -0.47 11.49
C PHE A 154 -1.72 -1.40 12.60
N HIS A 155 -2.77 -2.19 12.32
CA HIS A 155 -3.38 -3.17 13.23
C HIS A 155 -3.67 -2.55 14.61
N THR A 156 -4.03 -1.28 14.63
CA THR A 156 -4.15 -0.47 15.84
C THR A 156 -5.34 0.45 15.68
N GLY A 157 -5.78 1.05 16.78
CA GLY A 157 -6.91 1.96 16.79
C GLY A 157 -6.78 3.12 15.78
N SER A 158 -7.90 3.83 15.65
CA SER A 158 -8.16 4.87 14.65
C SER A 158 -7.00 5.86 14.39
N PRO A 159 -6.86 6.38 13.14
CA PRO A 159 -5.89 7.42 12.77
C PRO A 159 -6.01 8.71 13.59
N PHE A 160 -7.09 8.88 14.35
CA PHE A 160 -7.37 10.06 15.17
C PHE A 160 -7.05 9.85 16.66
N GLU A 161 -6.64 8.64 17.05
CA GLU A 161 -6.21 8.37 18.41
C GLU A 161 -4.78 8.86 18.61
N GLY A 162 -4.58 9.82 19.50
CA GLY A 162 -3.26 10.30 19.88
C GLY A 162 -3.32 10.99 21.24
N LYS A 163 -2.27 11.75 21.56
CA LYS A 163 -2.12 12.45 22.85
C LYS A 163 -3.34 13.29 23.24
N LYS A 164 -4.02 13.94 22.27
CA LYS A 164 -5.22 14.76 22.52
C LYS A 164 -6.35 13.94 23.13
N MET A 165 -6.57 12.72 22.62
CA MET A 165 -7.60 11.82 23.13
C MET A 165 -7.12 11.09 24.40
N VAL A 166 -5.88 10.60 24.42
CA VAL A 166 -5.32 9.82 25.54
C VAL A 166 -5.34 10.62 26.85
N ASN A 167 -5.13 11.94 26.79
CA ASN A 167 -5.20 12.81 27.96
C ASN A 167 -6.64 12.99 28.50
N ARG A 168 -7.67 12.60 27.74
CA ARG A 168 -9.05 12.53 28.23
C ARG A 168 -9.24 11.19 28.94
N CYS A 169 -9.16 11.19 30.27
CA CYS A 169 -9.41 10.00 31.06
C CYS A 169 -10.91 9.64 31.06
N PHE A 170 -11.21 8.33 31.14
CA PHE A 170 -12.56 7.78 31.38
C PHE A 170 -13.62 8.01 30.30
N LEU A 171 -13.23 8.15 29.03
CA LEU A 171 -14.20 8.11 27.92
C LEU A 171 -14.81 6.70 27.77
N SER A 172 -16.14 6.63 27.73
CA SER A 172 -16.89 5.47 27.23
C SER A 172 -16.55 5.17 25.76
N PRO A 173 -16.83 3.96 25.26
CA PRO A 173 -16.66 3.64 23.84
C PRO A 173 -17.34 4.68 22.93
N GLU A 174 -18.58 5.05 23.22
CA GLU A 174 -19.37 5.99 22.44
C GLU A 174 -18.77 7.41 22.47
N GLU A 175 -18.25 7.86 23.60
CA GLU A 175 -17.56 9.15 23.70
C GLU A 175 -16.24 9.17 22.92
N LYS A 176 -15.56 8.03 22.76
CA LYS A 176 -14.36 7.93 21.91
C LYS A 176 -14.73 8.04 20.44
N GLU A 177 -15.74 7.32 19.99
CA GLU A 177 -16.24 7.38 18.61
C GLU A 177 -16.67 8.81 18.26
N LEU A 178 -17.45 9.45 19.14
CA LEU A 178 -17.87 10.84 18.97
C LEU A 178 -16.68 11.80 18.91
N PHE A 179 -15.67 11.62 19.77
CA PHE A 179 -14.46 12.42 19.75
C PHE A 179 -13.70 12.27 18.43
N ARG A 180 -13.52 11.04 17.94
CA ARG A 180 -12.82 10.77 16.68
C ARG A 180 -13.58 11.39 15.49
N ALA A 181 -14.90 11.30 15.49
CA ALA A 181 -15.74 11.87 14.43
C ALA A 181 -15.73 13.42 14.42
N LYS A 182 -15.89 14.07 15.59
CA LYS A 182 -16.07 15.53 15.67
C LYS A 182 -14.79 16.33 15.89
N GLU A 183 -13.84 15.76 16.62
CA GLU A 183 -12.62 16.45 17.06
C GLU A 183 -11.34 15.73 16.61
N GLY A 184 -11.48 14.68 15.81
CA GLY A 184 -10.41 13.83 15.34
C GLY A 184 -9.36 14.61 14.57
N ARG A 185 -8.10 14.40 14.93
CA ARG A 185 -6.95 15.00 14.24
C ARG A 185 -5.98 13.90 13.90
N PHE A 186 -5.44 13.90 12.68
CA PHE A 186 -4.52 12.85 12.28
C PHE A 186 -3.30 12.79 13.21
N CYS A 187 -3.08 11.63 13.84
CA CYS A 187 -2.04 11.50 14.86
C CYS A 187 -0.63 11.45 14.28
N MET A 188 -0.47 11.14 12.99
CA MET A 188 0.85 11.04 12.32
C MET A 188 1.17 12.28 11.46
N GLU A 189 0.60 13.44 11.79
CA GLU A 189 0.88 14.71 11.12
C GLU A 189 2.34 15.17 11.40
N PRO A 190 3.17 15.42 10.36
CA PRO A 190 4.53 15.90 10.55
C PRO A 190 4.59 17.29 11.19
N GLY A 191 5.38 17.42 12.26
CA GLY A 191 5.60 18.71 12.93
C GLY A 191 4.49 19.14 13.88
N GLU A 192 3.44 18.34 14.02
CA GLU A 192 2.37 18.55 14.99
C GLU A 192 2.74 17.91 16.34
N GLU A 193 2.32 18.49 17.47
CA GLU A 193 2.64 17.99 18.82
C GLU A 193 1.41 17.70 19.70
N GLU A 194 0.22 18.19 19.34
CA GLU A 194 -0.98 18.06 20.18
C GLU A 194 -1.56 16.65 20.16
N ASN A 195 -1.59 16.00 18.99
CA ASN A 195 -2.18 14.66 18.83
C ASN A 195 -1.19 13.58 18.38
N ILE A 196 0.11 13.75 18.64
CA ILE A 196 1.10 12.70 18.35
C ILE A 196 0.81 11.40 19.11
N PRO A 197 1.26 10.23 18.62
CA PRO A 197 1.12 8.98 19.35
C PRO A 197 1.92 9.02 20.65
N VAL A 198 1.35 8.44 21.71
CA VAL A 198 1.98 8.39 23.03
C VAL A 198 2.80 7.11 23.18
N LYS A 199 4.12 7.25 23.35
CA LYS A 199 5.03 6.12 23.65
C LYS A 199 4.59 5.40 24.92
N GLY A 200 4.59 4.07 24.89
CA GLY A 200 4.08 3.18 25.94
C GLY A 200 2.58 2.86 25.83
N ILE A 201 1.82 3.62 25.04
CA ILE A 201 0.40 3.39 24.79
C ILE A 201 0.20 2.95 23.32
N GLN A 202 0.83 3.64 22.39
CA GLN A 202 0.69 3.44 20.95
C GLN A 202 2.01 2.99 20.30
N ASP A 203 2.82 2.21 21.03
CA ASP A 203 4.12 1.72 20.57
C ASP A 203 4.01 0.92 19.27
N LYS A 204 2.91 0.17 19.09
CA LYS A 204 2.63 -0.61 17.89
C LYS A 204 2.45 0.28 16.66
N LEU A 205 1.65 1.34 16.77
CA LEU A 205 1.47 2.32 15.71
C LEU A 205 2.82 2.97 15.34
N ILE A 206 3.57 3.44 16.34
CA ILE A 206 4.89 4.05 16.15
C ILE A 206 5.85 3.07 15.44
N GLN A 207 5.88 1.81 15.87
CA GLN A 207 6.73 0.79 15.28
C GLN A 207 6.36 0.54 13.82
N TYR A 208 5.09 0.26 13.52
CA TYR A 208 4.66 -0.04 12.16
C TYR A 208 4.85 1.16 11.23
N TRP A 209 4.51 2.38 11.68
CA TRP A 209 4.75 3.59 10.91
C TRP A 209 6.20 3.67 10.41
N ASN A 210 7.17 3.39 11.29
CA ASN A 210 8.59 3.40 10.94
C ASN A 210 9.05 2.22 10.07
N GLU A 211 8.32 1.10 10.06
CA GLU A 211 8.63 -0.07 9.21
C GLU A 211 8.04 0.06 7.79
N TYR A 212 6.93 0.78 7.64
CA TYR A 212 6.33 1.02 6.33
C TYR A 212 7.09 2.09 5.52
N PRO A 213 7.08 1.97 4.18
CA PRO A 213 7.80 2.91 3.33
C PRO A 213 7.12 4.29 3.34
N GLU A 214 7.93 5.34 3.18
CA GLU A 214 7.48 6.74 3.22
C GLU A 214 6.34 7.04 2.23
N ILE A 215 6.27 6.32 1.10
CA ILE A 215 5.19 6.46 0.12
C ILE A 215 3.80 6.13 0.70
N LEU A 216 3.71 5.17 1.64
CA LEU A 216 2.45 4.84 2.31
C LEU A 216 2.09 5.92 3.34
N GLN A 217 3.09 6.37 4.11
CA GLN A 217 2.93 7.45 5.09
C GLN A 217 2.42 8.74 4.42
N LYS A 218 3.03 9.12 3.30
CA LYS A 218 2.62 10.28 2.50
C LYS A 218 1.21 10.14 1.92
N MET A 219 0.77 8.93 1.59
CA MET A 219 -0.59 8.70 1.12
C MET A 219 -1.62 8.97 2.22
N PHE A 220 -1.37 8.52 3.44
CA PHE A 220 -2.23 8.84 4.59
C PHE A 220 -2.20 10.33 4.94
N GLN A 221 -1.02 10.99 4.86
CA GLN A 221 -0.93 12.44 5.02
C GLN A 221 -1.76 13.18 3.96
N LYS A 222 -1.68 12.78 2.69
CA LYS A 222 -2.53 13.34 1.64
C LYS A 222 -4.03 13.11 1.93
N ALA A 223 -4.40 11.91 2.38
CA ALA A 223 -5.79 11.58 2.69
C ALA A 223 -6.37 12.43 3.83
N PHE A 224 -5.64 12.57 4.94
CA PHE A 224 -6.18 13.20 6.15
C PHE A 224 -5.83 14.69 6.30
N LEU A 225 -4.72 15.16 5.71
CA LEU A 225 -4.32 16.57 5.80
C LEU A 225 -4.87 17.38 4.62
N ASP A 226 -4.53 16.98 3.39
CA ASP A 226 -5.01 17.68 2.20
C ASP A 226 -6.49 17.34 1.97
N GLY A 227 -6.83 16.04 1.98
CA GLY A 227 -8.19 15.52 1.84
C GLY A 227 -9.12 15.81 3.02
N GLY A 228 -8.56 16.14 4.19
CA GLY A 228 -9.31 16.64 5.34
C GLY A 228 -9.67 18.12 5.23
N ARG A 229 -8.84 18.92 4.54
CA ARG A 229 -9.13 20.34 4.24
C ARG A 229 -10.06 20.50 3.05
N LEU A 230 -9.87 19.67 2.02
CA LEU A 230 -10.64 19.71 0.79
C LEU A 230 -10.89 18.28 0.31
N ARG A 231 -12.15 17.84 0.36
CA ARG A 231 -12.54 16.44 0.11
C ARG A 231 -12.12 15.90 -1.26
N GLU A 232 -12.03 16.78 -2.26
CA GLU A 232 -11.61 16.47 -3.63
C GLU A 232 -10.12 16.10 -3.73
N LEU A 233 -9.31 16.41 -2.70
CA LEU A 233 -7.89 16.04 -2.63
C LEU A 233 -7.64 14.66 -2.01
N ARG A 234 -8.69 14.00 -1.49
CA ARG A 234 -8.59 12.63 -0.96
C ARG A 234 -8.08 11.69 -2.07
N PRO A 235 -7.07 10.83 -1.78
CA PRO A 235 -6.58 9.87 -2.75
C PRO A 235 -7.69 8.99 -3.33
N THR A 236 -7.63 8.78 -4.63
CA THR A 236 -8.56 7.91 -5.34
C THR A 236 -8.21 6.45 -5.14
N GLU A 237 -9.14 5.58 -5.52
CA GLU A 237 -8.99 4.12 -5.51
C GLU A 237 -7.81 3.70 -6.39
N VAL A 238 -7.63 4.41 -7.52
CA VAL A 238 -6.49 4.26 -8.43
C VAL A 238 -5.18 4.66 -7.77
N ASP A 239 -5.14 5.78 -7.02
CA ASP A 239 -3.93 6.20 -6.29
C ASP A 239 -3.50 5.13 -5.27
N TRP A 240 -4.46 4.59 -4.50
CA TRP A 240 -4.20 3.51 -3.55
C TRP A 240 -3.70 2.25 -4.26
N LYS A 241 -4.35 1.81 -5.35
CA LYS A 241 -3.90 0.64 -6.12
C LYS A 241 -2.49 0.80 -6.68
N GLN A 242 -2.15 1.96 -7.24
CA GLN A 242 -0.80 2.23 -7.75
C GLN A 242 0.25 2.17 -6.64
N LEU A 243 -0.05 2.77 -5.48
CA LEU A 243 0.80 2.70 -4.30
C LEU A 243 1.04 1.25 -3.86
N LEU A 244 -0.03 0.45 -3.79
CA LEU A 244 0.03 -0.95 -3.34
C LEU A 244 0.84 -1.82 -4.31
N VAL A 245 0.69 -1.62 -5.63
CA VAL A 245 1.54 -2.28 -6.63
C VAL A 245 3.00 -1.90 -6.45
N ARG A 246 3.31 -0.62 -6.24
CA ARG A 246 4.69 -0.15 -5.96
C ARG A 246 5.26 -0.80 -4.70
N MET A 247 4.48 -0.87 -3.62
CA MET A 247 4.88 -1.55 -2.39
C MET A 247 5.14 -3.05 -2.61
N ALA A 248 4.27 -3.74 -3.36
CA ALA A 248 4.45 -5.16 -3.69
C ALA A 248 5.74 -5.39 -4.50
N MET A 249 6.04 -4.49 -5.44
CA MET A 249 7.27 -4.55 -6.24
C MET A 249 8.52 -4.20 -5.44
N ASP A 250 8.41 -3.37 -4.41
CA ASP A 250 9.53 -2.97 -3.55
C ASP A 250 9.85 -4.00 -2.45
N TYR A 251 8.84 -4.70 -1.92
CA TYR A 251 9.01 -5.69 -0.87
C TYR A 251 9.83 -6.91 -1.36
N LYS A 252 10.87 -7.28 -0.61
CA LYS A 252 11.78 -8.37 -0.97
C LYS A 252 11.74 -9.51 0.03
N SER A 253 11.78 -10.73 -0.50
CA SER A 253 11.91 -11.97 0.25
C SER A 253 13.16 -12.71 -0.24
N CYS A 254 14.15 -12.85 0.62
CA CYS A 254 15.40 -13.54 0.32
C CYS A 254 15.38 -14.97 0.87
N HIS A 255 16.03 -15.91 0.18
CA HIS A 255 16.12 -17.32 0.59
C HIS A 255 16.75 -17.53 1.98
N CYS A 256 17.49 -16.56 2.51
CA CYS A 256 18.07 -16.60 3.85
C CYS A 256 17.09 -16.19 4.97
N GLY A 257 15.81 -15.95 4.64
CA GLY A 257 14.80 -15.47 5.60
C GLY A 257 14.90 -13.99 5.92
N PHE A 258 15.52 -13.19 5.06
CA PHE A 258 15.34 -11.73 5.09
C PHE A 258 14.05 -11.39 4.37
N HIS A 259 13.21 -10.58 5.01
CA HIS A 259 12.01 -10.01 4.43
C HIS A 259 11.95 -8.52 4.77
N GLY A 260 11.66 -7.67 3.78
CA GLY A 260 11.57 -6.23 3.99
C GLY A 260 11.58 -5.44 2.69
N PHE A 261 11.19 -4.17 2.80
CA PHE A 261 11.27 -3.19 1.71
C PHE A 261 12.73 -2.91 1.31
N SER A 262 12.92 -2.36 0.10
CA SER A 262 14.26 -2.22 -0.48
C SER A 262 15.20 -1.33 0.34
N TYR A 263 14.66 -0.35 1.07
CA TYR A 263 15.44 0.55 1.92
C TYR A 263 16.14 -0.18 3.09
N ARG A 264 15.71 -1.40 3.44
CA ARG A 264 16.34 -2.25 4.46
C ARG A 264 17.55 -3.05 3.93
N LEU A 265 17.81 -2.99 2.62
CA LEU A 265 19.03 -3.55 2.04
C LEU A 265 20.21 -2.62 2.29
N LEU A 266 21.40 -3.18 2.51
CA LEU A 266 22.60 -2.38 2.75
C LEU A 266 23.13 -1.83 1.42
N GLN A 267 23.32 -0.52 1.34
CA GLN A 267 23.92 0.11 0.17
C GLN A 267 25.44 -0.09 0.19
N LYS A 268 26.01 -0.45 -0.96
CA LYS A 268 27.46 -0.54 -1.19
C LYS A 268 27.95 0.69 -1.94
N GLU A 269 29.24 1.00 -1.81
CA GLU A 269 29.90 2.13 -2.48
C GLU A 269 29.69 2.13 -3.99
N ASN A 270 29.68 0.94 -4.62
CA ASN A 270 29.46 0.77 -6.05
C ASN A 270 27.99 0.97 -6.50
N GLY A 271 27.09 1.41 -5.60
CA GLY A 271 25.67 1.62 -5.89
C GLY A 271 24.80 0.37 -5.86
N THR A 272 25.37 -0.82 -5.63
CA THR A 272 24.57 -2.05 -5.44
C THR A 272 23.94 -2.11 -4.05
N LEU A 273 22.87 -2.89 -3.93
CA LEU A 273 22.23 -3.19 -2.65
C LEU A 273 22.53 -4.64 -2.26
N VAL A 274 22.74 -4.91 -0.98
CA VAL A 274 23.01 -6.27 -0.50
C VAL A 274 22.08 -6.68 0.63
N CYS A 275 21.68 -7.95 0.61
CA CYS A 275 20.95 -8.54 1.71
C CYS A 275 21.82 -8.52 2.99
N PRO A 276 21.32 -7.97 4.11
CA PRO A 276 22.09 -7.88 5.35
C PRO A 276 22.39 -9.25 5.99
N LYS A 277 21.65 -10.30 5.62
CA LYS A 277 21.81 -11.66 6.19
C LYS A 277 22.78 -12.54 5.41
N CYS A 278 22.63 -12.64 4.08
CA CYS A 278 23.43 -13.56 3.25
C CYS A 278 24.33 -12.88 2.20
N GLY A 279 24.27 -11.56 2.06
CA GLY A 279 25.07 -10.84 1.07
C GLY A 279 24.59 -10.95 -0.38
N LYS A 280 23.39 -11.51 -0.65
CA LYS A 280 22.79 -11.52 -2.00
C LYS A 280 22.78 -10.10 -2.57
N ILE A 281 23.34 -9.94 -3.77
CA ILE A 281 23.49 -8.64 -4.45
C ILE A 281 22.25 -8.36 -5.31
N TYR A 282 21.78 -7.12 -5.24
CA TYR A 282 20.74 -6.54 -6.07
C TYR A 282 21.31 -5.35 -6.82
N TYR A 283 21.10 -5.32 -8.14
CA TYR A 283 21.51 -4.25 -9.02
C TYR A 283 20.33 -3.31 -9.26
N PRO A 284 20.39 -2.04 -8.81
CA PRO A 284 19.32 -1.08 -9.05
C PRO A 284 19.33 -0.61 -10.51
N LEU A 285 18.19 -0.76 -11.17
CA LEU A 285 17.88 -0.14 -12.45
C LEU A 285 16.94 1.04 -12.18
N THR A 286 17.27 2.26 -12.59
CA THR A 286 16.52 3.46 -12.20
C THR A 286 16.20 4.39 -13.36
N ASN A 287 15.01 4.98 -13.37
CA ASN A 287 14.62 6.08 -14.25
C ASN A 287 14.82 7.47 -13.57
N GLY A 288 15.42 7.50 -12.37
CA GLY A 288 15.64 8.70 -11.55
C GLY A 288 14.58 8.93 -10.47
N LEU A 289 13.37 8.39 -10.64
CA LEU A 289 12.29 8.46 -9.66
C LEU A 289 12.08 7.11 -8.98
N ASP A 290 11.98 6.07 -9.80
CA ASP A 290 11.72 4.71 -9.40
C ASP A 290 12.98 3.84 -9.54
N ARG A 291 12.92 2.67 -8.90
CA ARG A 291 13.97 1.66 -8.97
C ARG A 291 13.38 0.26 -9.16
N ILE A 292 14.00 -0.53 -10.01
CA ILE A 292 13.77 -1.97 -10.15
C ILE A 292 15.02 -2.68 -9.65
N LEU A 293 14.87 -3.59 -8.70
CA LEU A 293 16.00 -4.37 -8.17
C LEU A 293 16.18 -5.65 -8.96
N LEU A 294 17.30 -5.74 -9.67
CA LEU A 294 17.64 -6.90 -10.49
C LEU A 294 18.53 -7.85 -9.68
N ALA A 295 18.12 -9.10 -9.55
CA ALA A 295 18.91 -10.15 -8.93
C ALA A 295 18.58 -11.51 -9.51
N GLU A 296 19.45 -12.49 -9.29
CA GLU A 296 19.19 -13.87 -9.72
C GLU A 296 17.84 -14.39 -9.18
N GLY A 297 17.05 -14.97 -10.08
CA GLY A 297 15.73 -15.52 -9.79
C GLY A 297 14.60 -14.48 -9.76
N GLU A 298 14.91 -13.18 -9.82
CA GLU A 298 13.88 -12.13 -9.88
C GLU A 298 13.23 -12.08 -11.26
N LYS A 299 11.97 -11.61 -11.27
CA LYS A 299 11.15 -11.39 -12.45
C LYS A 299 10.80 -9.91 -12.53
N LEU A 300 10.60 -9.44 -13.76
CA LEU A 300 10.04 -8.12 -14.02
C LEU A 300 8.62 -8.32 -14.54
N TYR A 301 7.73 -7.41 -14.15
CA TYR A 301 6.30 -7.49 -14.42
C TYR A 301 5.83 -6.33 -15.30
N GLU A 302 4.64 -6.49 -15.89
CA GLU A 302 4.00 -5.50 -16.75
C GLU A 302 3.88 -4.13 -16.07
N CYS A 303 3.60 -4.06 -14.78
CA CYS A 303 3.57 -2.81 -14.01
C CYS A 303 4.91 -2.06 -13.93
N GLN A 304 6.03 -2.74 -14.21
CA GLN A 304 7.37 -2.15 -14.17
C GLN A 304 7.91 -1.83 -15.56
N THR A 305 7.57 -2.62 -16.58
CA THR A 305 8.19 -2.51 -17.92
C THR A 305 7.19 -2.38 -19.06
N GLY A 306 5.93 -2.67 -18.79
CA GLY A 306 4.85 -2.69 -19.77
C GLY A 306 3.92 -1.51 -19.61
N ARG A 307 2.83 -1.49 -20.37
CA ARG A 307 1.95 -0.30 -20.48
C ARG A 307 0.92 -0.21 -19.36
N ASN A 308 0.65 -1.31 -18.67
CA ASN A 308 -0.32 -1.35 -17.60
C ASN A 308 0.37 -1.24 -16.22
N PRO A 309 0.38 -0.06 -15.56
CA PRO A 309 1.03 0.13 -14.26
C PRO A 309 0.37 -0.67 -13.12
N MET A 310 -0.80 -1.29 -13.35
CA MET A 310 -1.52 -2.09 -12.37
C MET A 310 -1.25 -3.59 -12.49
N ASP A 311 -0.67 -4.06 -13.59
CA ASP A 311 -0.48 -5.50 -13.84
C ASP A 311 0.79 -6.02 -13.16
N LYS A 312 0.63 -6.53 -11.95
CA LYS A 312 1.68 -7.12 -11.13
C LYS A 312 1.85 -8.63 -11.34
N ASP A 313 1.10 -9.23 -12.26
CA ASP A 313 1.01 -10.68 -12.40
C ASP A 313 1.62 -11.17 -13.73
N THR A 314 1.53 -10.37 -14.79
CA THR A 314 2.12 -10.68 -16.09
C THR A 314 3.63 -10.46 -16.08
N VAL A 315 4.39 -11.54 -16.28
CA VAL A 315 5.85 -11.49 -16.35
C VAL A 315 6.29 -11.03 -17.74
N THR A 316 7.07 -9.96 -17.78
CA THR A 316 7.61 -9.33 -19.00
C THR A 316 9.13 -9.48 -19.13
N GLY A 317 9.83 -9.71 -18.00
CA GLY A 317 11.27 -9.89 -17.99
C GLY A 317 11.74 -10.95 -17.01
N LEU A 318 12.85 -11.62 -17.36
CA LEU A 318 13.50 -12.61 -16.53
C LEU A 318 14.97 -12.26 -16.32
N ILE A 319 15.45 -12.30 -15.08
CA ILE A 319 16.87 -12.20 -14.80
C ILE A 319 17.52 -13.57 -15.02
N VAL A 320 18.38 -13.66 -16.03
CA VAL A 320 19.01 -14.91 -16.45
C VAL A 320 20.53 -14.79 -16.39
N GLU A 321 21.18 -15.86 -15.94
CA GLU A 321 22.64 -15.97 -16.00
C GLU A 321 23.10 -16.18 -17.45
N ASN A 322 24.22 -15.58 -17.82
CA ASN A 322 24.85 -15.73 -19.11
C ASN A 322 25.34 -17.18 -19.30
N ARG A 323 24.92 -17.82 -20.39
CA ARG A 323 25.27 -19.21 -20.71
C ARG A 323 26.78 -19.44 -20.90
N GLN A 324 27.50 -18.42 -21.37
CA GLN A 324 28.93 -18.50 -21.68
C GLN A 324 29.81 -18.06 -20.51
N LYS A 325 29.31 -17.16 -19.65
CA LYS A 325 30.07 -16.59 -18.53
C LYS A 325 29.24 -16.66 -17.25
N LYS A 326 29.52 -17.68 -16.45
CA LYS A 326 28.93 -17.85 -15.12
C LYS A 326 29.21 -16.63 -14.24
N GLY A 327 28.22 -16.22 -13.45
CA GLY A 327 28.26 -15.02 -12.60
C GLY A 327 27.93 -13.70 -13.30
N LEU A 328 27.73 -13.67 -14.61
CA LEU A 328 27.20 -12.50 -15.32
C LEU A 328 25.71 -12.67 -15.60
N TYR A 329 24.91 -11.66 -15.30
CA TYR A 329 23.47 -11.70 -15.48
C TYR A 329 23.01 -10.75 -16.58
N GLY A 330 21.85 -11.05 -17.15
CA GLY A 330 21.16 -10.22 -18.13
C GLY A 330 19.65 -10.23 -17.89
N ILE A 331 18.98 -9.21 -18.38
CA ILE A 331 17.53 -9.12 -18.42
C ILE A 331 17.07 -9.68 -19.75
N LYS A 332 16.33 -10.79 -19.74
CA LYS A 332 15.72 -11.38 -20.92
C LYS A 332 14.30 -10.83 -21.09
N ASN A 333 14.00 -10.31 -22.28
CA ASN A 333 12.66 -9.91 -22.66
C ASN A 333 11.78 -11.15 -22.92
N VAL A 334 10.65 -11.24 -22.25
CA VAL A 334 9.60 -12.25 -22.50
C VAL A 334 8.23 -11.62 -22.78
N SER A 335 8.14 -10.29 -22.87
CA SER A 335 6.94 -9.57 -23.30
C SER A 335 6.73 -9.71 -24.82
N GLN A 336 5.56 -9.27 -25.30
CA GLN A 336 5.25 -9.27 -26.74
C GLN A 336 5.87 -8.07 -27.48
N GLY A 337 6.29 -7.03 -26.76
CA GLY A 337 6.92 -5.86 -27.35
C GLY A 337 8.43 -5.98 -27.54
N VAL A 338 9.02 -4.91 -28.06
CA VAL A 338 10.46 -4.78 -28.32
C VAL A 338 11.03 -3.69 -27.42
N TRP A 339 12.04 -4.02 -26.61
CA TRP A 339 12.76 -3.04 -25.81
C TRP A 339 13.95 -2.49 -26.59
N ARG A 340 14.45 -1.31 -26.23
CA ARG A 340 15.69 -0.75 -26.81
C ARG A 340 16.77 -0.68 -25.76
N GLY A 341 17.87 -1.37 -25.98
CA GLY A 341 19.07 -1.29 -25.15
C GLY A 341 20.06 -0.28 -25.70
N PHE A 342 20.60 0.56 -24.83
CA PHE A 342 21.68 1.49 -25.11
C PHE A 342 22.93 1.00 -24.35
N TYR A 343 24.01 0.79 -25.10
CA TYR A 343 25.25 0.24 -24.59
C TYR A 343 26.26 1.37 -24.31
N PRO A 344 27.26 1.16 -23.43
CA PRO A 344 28.23 2.21 -23.07
C PRO A 344 29.08 2.68 -24.26
N ASP A 345 29.19 1.86 -25.31
CA ASP A 345 29.88 2.19 -26.55
C ASP A 345 29.02 3.03 -27.53
N GLY A 346 27.83 3.46 -27.09
CA GLY A 346 26.88 4.24 -27.88
C GLY A 346 26.03 3.41 -28.84
N LYS A 347 26.18 2.08 -28.88
CA LYS A 347 25.34 1.24 -29.74
C LYS A 347 23.92 1.13 -29.19
N LEU A 348 22.96 1.18 -30.11
CA LEU A 348 21.56 0.89 -29.86
C LEU A 348 21.21 -0.48 -30.40
N LYS A 349 20.49 -1.29 -29.62
CA LYS A 349 20.03 -2.62 -30.04
C LYS A 349 18.59 -2.85 -29.64
N ASP A 350 17.80 -3.34 -30.59
CA ASP A 350 16.46 -3.85 -30.32
C ASP A 350 16.53 -5.21 -29.63
N ILE A 351 15.71 -5.37 -28.60
CA ILE A 351 15.62 -6.56 -27.75
C ILE A 351 14.18 -7.10 -27.90
N PRO A 352 13.91 -7.89 -28.95
CA PRO A 352 12.62 -8.55 -29.12
C PRO A 352 12.46 -9.70 -28.12
N ASN A 353 11.27 -10.28 -28.07
CA ASN A 353 10.98 -11.46 -27.26
C ASN A 353 12.05 -12.55 -27.43
N GLY A 354 12.55 -13.07 -26.31
CA GLY A 354 13.54 -14.13 -26.26
C GLY A 354 14.99 -13.64 -26.23
N GLN A 355 15.25 -12.38 -26.60
CA GLN A 355 16.58 -11.76 -26.48
C GLN A 355 16.78 -11.12 -25.10
N GLY A 356 18.02 -10.75 -24.79
CA GLY A 356 18.35 -10.12 -23.53
C GLY A 356 19.44 -9.07 -23.63
N ILE A 357 19.51 -8.27 -22.57
CA ILE A 357 20.45 -7.18 -22.37
C ILE A 357 21.28 -7.48 -21.11
N PRO A 358 22.62 -7.37 -21.13
CA PRO A 358 23.42 -7.64 -19.96
C PRO A 358 23.20 -6.59 -18.86
N ILE A 359 23.36 -6.99 -17.60
CA ILE A 359 23.39 -6.07 -16.46
C ILE A 359 24.82 -5.55 -16.32
N TRP A 360 25.16 -4.52 -17.10
CA TRP A 360 26.48 -3.88 -17.09
C TRP A 360 26.40 -2.40 -16.79
N ASN A 361 27.42 -1.89 -16.10
CA ASN A 361 27.51 -0.48 -15.76
C ASN A 361 27.48 0.40 -17.02
N GLY A 362 26.72 1.49 -16.98
CA GLY A 362 26.59 2.44 -18.09
C GLY A 362 25.59 2.01 -19.17
N MET A 363 24.88 0.90 -18.96
CA MET A 363 23.78 0.52 -19.84
C MET A 363 22.49 1.24 -19.48
N SER A 364 21.66 1.49 -20.49
CA SER A 364 20.26 1.85 -20.29
C SER A 364 19.34 0.99 -21.14
N VAL A 365 18.10 0.83 -20.69
CA VAL A 365 17.06 0.10 -21.40
C VAL A 365 15.80 0.95 -21.42
N ARG A 366 15.21 1.06 -22.59
CA ARG A 366 13.88 1.62 -22.77
C ARG A 366 12.91 0.48 -22.96
N PHE A 367 12.05 0.29 -21.97
CA PHE A 367 10.96 -0.68 -22.04
C PHE A 367 9.80 -0.15 -22.89
N GLU A 368 8.66 -0.83 -22.87
CA GLU A 368 7.51 -0.46 -23.73
C GLU A 368 6.90 0.91 -23.38
N LEU A 369 7.04 1.36 -22.13
CA LEU A 369 6.60 2.67 -21.63
C LEU A 369 7.34 3.86 -22.24
N GLY A 370 8.46 3.63 -22.95
CA GLY A 370 9.25 4.69 -23.55
C GLY A 370 10.18 5.42 -22.56
N GLU A 371 10.03 5.21 -21.25
CA GLU A 371 10.99 5.69 -20.25
C GLU A 371 12.32 4.96 -20.34
N GLU A 372 13.41 5.69 -20.14
CA GLU A 372 14.76 5.16 -20.16
C GLU A 372 15.23 4.83 -18.74
N TRP A 373 15.52 3.56 -18.53
CA TRP A 373 15.97 3.00 -17.28
C TRP A 373 17.48 2.77 -17.33
N ASN A 374 18.19 3.35 -16.37
CA ASN A 374 19.64 3.40 -16.35
C ASN A 374 20.21 2.46 -15.29
N LEU A 375 21.23 1.69 -15.66
CA LEU A 375 22.05 0.95 -14.73
C LEU A 375 23.36 1.72 -14.51
N ARG A 376 23.41 2.52 -13.44
CA ARG A 376 24.61 3.24 -13.03
C ARG A 376 25.16 2.63 -11.75
N LEU A 377 26.24 1.88 -11.88
CA LEU A 377 27.09 1.46 -10.77
C LEU A 377 28.18 2.53 -10.59
N VAL A 378 28.42 2.97 -9.37
CA VAL A 378 29.51 3.92 -9.08
C VAL A 378 30.83 3.19 -9.28
N GLN A 379 31.71 3.70 -10.15
CA GLN A 379 33.06 3.15 -10.28
C GLN A 379 33.85 3.50 -9.03
N GLN A 380 34.49 2.50 -8.41
CA GLN A 380 35.64 2.78 -7.55
C GLN A 380 36.73 3.31 -8.47
N THR A 381 37.09 4.59 -8.34
CA THR A 381 38.40 5.05 -8.79
C THR A 381 39.43 4.29 -7.97
N GLU A 382 40.04 3.26 -8.57
CA GLU A 382 41.30 2.74 -8.06
C GLU A 382 42.31 3.89 -8.14
N GLU A 383 42.63 4.48 -6.99
CA GLU A 383 43.80 5.34 -6.86
C GLU A 383 45.02 4.48 -7.26
N ARG A 384 45.50 4.68 -8.49
CA ARG A 384 46.86 4.28 -8.87
C ARG A 384 47.80 4.99 -7.90
N LYS A 385 48.36 4.23 -6.95
CA LYS A 385 49.65 4.57 -6.37
C LYS A 385 50.66 4.44 -7.49
N GLU A 386 50.99 5.55 -8.13
CA GLU A 386 52.21 5.65 -8.93
C GLU A 386 53.38 5.78 -7.95
N ASP A 387 54.32 4.85 -8.09
CA ASP A 387 55.55 4.74 -7.32
C ASP A 387 56.40 6.00 -7.43
N GLU A 388 56.63 6.70 -6.31
CA GLU A 388 57.74 7.65 -6.17
C GLU A 388 58.98 6.87 -5.75
N ASP A 389 59.72 6.33 -6.72
CA ASP A 389 61.09 5.85 -6.53
C ASP A 389 61.91 6.13 -7.80
N GLU A 390 62.26 7.39 -8.04
CA GLU A 390 63.37 7.74 -8.93
C GLU A 390 63.86 9.19 -8.73
N GLN A 391 64.50 9.48 -7.58
CA GLN A 391 65.51 10.55 -7.50
C GLN A 391 66.68 10.14 -6.60
N THR A 392 67.62 9.39 -7.18
CA THR A 392 69.04 9.42 -6.79
C THR A 392 69.82 10.16 -7.87
N VAL A 393 70.21 11.41 -7.59
CA VAL A 393 71.50 12.00 -7.98
C VAL A 393 71.97 12.92 -6.86
#